data_AF-A0A6B2G8M4-F1
#
_entry.id   AF-A0A6B2G8M4-F1
#
_cell.length_a   1.000
_cell.length_b   1.000
_cell.length_c   1.000
_cell.angle_alpha   90.00
_cell.angle_beta   90.00
_cell.angle_gamma   90.00
#
_symmetry.space_group_name_H-M   'P 1'
#
loop_
_entity.id
_entity.type
_entity.pdbx_description
1 polymer ?
#
loop_
_entity_poly.entity_id
_entity_poly.type
_entity_poly.pdbx_seq_one_letter_code
_entity_poly.pdbx_strand_id
1 'polypeptide(L)'
;NQQYIFALLPVIASIGYAFNLNIIKKYLQNVSPLSISTGNFAVMFIPAILVLYFSGFFTDYHIGDEKMNRSLFYLMLLSVFGTALAKTLYNKLIQLTTTAFSSSVTYLIPVVAVMWGVIDGEKFLLSQILASVFIFFGIYLSSKKLK
;
A
#
# COMPACT_ATOMS: atom_id res chain seq x y z
N ASN A 1 18.78 16.04 -14.62
CA ASN A 1 17.59 15.73 -15.45
C ASN A 1 16.54 15.05 -14.60
N GLN A 2 15.55 15.82 -14.12
CA GLN A 2 14.49 15.30 -13.27
C GLN A 2 13.41 14.72 -14.18
N GLN A 3 13.22 13.40 -14.12
CA GLN A 3 12.32 12.70 -15.04
C GLN A 3 10.87 12.84 -14.56
N TYR A 4 10.27 14.00 -14.85
CA TYR A 4 8.88 14.33 -14.52
C TYR A 4 7.86 13.30 -15.02
N ILE A 5 8.22 12.51 -16.04
CA ILE A 5 7.43 11.36 -16.52
C ILE A 5 7.12 10.36 -15.39
N PHE A 6 8.03 10.11 -14.46
CA PHE A 6 7.77 9.19 -13.35
C PHE A 6 6.78 9.76 -12.32
N ALA A 7 6.58 11.08 -12.28
CA ALA A 7 5.56 11.69 -11.43
C ALA A 7 4.13 11.35 -11.89
N LEU A 8 3.95 10.87 -13.12
CA LEU A 8 2.64 10.38 -13.61
C LEU A 8 2.29 8.98 -13.07
N LEU A 9 3.27 8.16 -12.67
CA LEU A 9 3.03 6.80 -12.19
C LEU A 9 2.15 6.77 -10.93
N PRO A 10 2.38 7.60 -9.88
CA PRO A 10 1.49 7.68 -8.73
C PRO A 10 0.07 8.11 -9.10
N VAL A 11 -0.08 9.00 -10.09
CA VAL A 11 -1.41 9.45 -10.56
C VAL A 11 -2.16 8.29 -11.19
N ILE A 12 -1.52 7.54 -12.09
CA ILE A 12 -2.12 6.34 -12.70
C ILE A 12 -2.43 5.28 -11.62
N ALA A 13 -1.53 5.06 -10.66
CA ALA A 13 -1.75 4.13 -9.56
C ALA A 13 -2.99 4.50 -8.72
N SER A 14 -3.19 5.80 -8.45
CA SER A 14 -4.36 6.28 -7.71
C SER A 14 -5.68 6.01 -8.43
N ILE A 15 -5.70 6.11 -9.77
CA ILE A 15 -6.86 5.76 -10.60
C ILE A 15 -7.15 4.26 -10.46
N GLY A 16 -6.12 3.41 -10.54
CA GLY A 16 -6.26 1.97 -10.33
C GLY A 16 -6.83 1.61 -8.96
N TYR A 17 -6.37 2.31 -7.90
CA TYR A 17 -6.90 2.15 -6.55
C TYR A 17 -8.37 2.56 -6.44
N ALA A 18 -8.74 3.70 -7.04
CA ALA A 18 -10.12 4.17 -7.08
C ALA A 18 -11.04 3.17 -7.81
N PHE A 19 -10.60 2.59 -8.93
CA PHE A 19 -11.34 1.54 -9.61
C PHE A 19 -11.49 0.29 -8.74
N ASN A 20 -10.41 -0.18 -8.10
CA ASN A 20 -10.47 -1.35 -7.22
C ASN A 20 -11.50 -1.18 -6.11
N LEU A 21 -11.49 -0.03 -5.43
CA LEU A 21 -12.44 0.31 -4.36
C LEU A 21 -13.88 0.31 -4.89
N ASN A 22 -14.16 0.99 -6.01
CA ASN A 22 -15.49 1.07 -6.59
C ASN A 22 -16.00 -0.28 -7.13
N ILE A 23 -15.14 -1.09 -7.75
CA ILE A 23 -15.50 -2.42 -8.26
C ILE A 23 -15.85 -3.34 -7.11
N ILE A 24 -15.05 -3.37 -6.05
CA ILE A 24 -15.35 -4.17 -4.85
C ILE A 24 -16.70 -3.73 -4.28
N LYS A 25 -16.91 -2.41 -4.16
CA LYS A 25 -18.15 -1.86 -3.58
C LYS A 25 -19.39 -2.14 -4.42
N LYS A 26 -19.29 -2.04 -5.75
CA LYS A 26 -20.42 -2.15 -6.66
C LYS A 26 -20.73 -3.58 -7.08
N TYR A 27 -19.71 -4.41 -7.32
CA TYR A 27 -19.87 -5.70 -7.99
C TYR A 27 -19.49 -6.91 -7.13
N LEU A 28 -18.65 -6.75 -6.11
CA LEU A 28 -18.12 -7.89 -5.33
C LEU A 28 -18.63 -7.94 -3.88
N GLN A 29 -19.82 -7.39 -3.60
CA GLN A 29 -20.41 -7.42 -2.25
C GLN A 29 -20.75 -8.85 -1.78
N ASN A 30 -21.11 -9.74 -2.71
CA ASN A 30 -21.48 -11.13 -2.40
C ASN A 30 -20.29 -12.10 -2.39
N VAL A 31 -19.08 -11.61 -2.67
CA VAL A 31 -17.85 -12.42 -2.69
C VAL A 31 -17.11 -12.20 -1.39
N SER A 32 -16.64 -13.27 -0.74
CA SER A 32 -15.93 -13.12 0.52
C SER A 32 -14.65 -12.26 0.35
N PRO A 33 -14.29 -11.38 1.30
CA PRO A 33 -13.06 -10.57 1.23
C PRO A 33 -11.79 -11.39 1.02
N LEU A 34 -11.75 -12.59 1.61
CA LEU A 34 -10.65 -13.54 1.48
C LEU A 34 -10.55 -14.03 0.04
N SER A 35 -11.67 -14.44 -0.57
CA SER A 35 -11.71 -14.87 -1.98
C SER A 35 -11.24 -13.77 -2.93
N ILE A 36 -11.62 -12.51 -2.69
CA ILE A 36 -11.14 -11.35 -3.48
C ILE A 36 -9.62 -11.20 -3.35
N SER A 37 -9.09 -11.29 -2.12
CA SER A 37 -7.66 -11.19 -1.84
C SER A 37 -6.88 -12.31 -2.52
N THR A 38 -7.33 -13.57 -2.36
CA THR A 38 -6.75 -14.75 -3.00
C THR A 38 -6.77 -14.63 -4.53
N GLY A 39 -7.88 -14.17 -5.12
CA GLY A 39 -7.98 -13.95 -6.55
C GLY A 39 -6.96 -12.93 -7.07
N ASN A 40 -6.78 -11.81 -6.34
CA ASN A 40 -5.76 -10.82 -6.70
C ASN A 40 -4.34 -11.42 -6.67
N PHE A 41 -3.99 -12.16 -5.61
CA PHE A 41 -2.67 -12.79 -5.50
C PHE A 41 -2.47 -13.90 -6.53
N ALA A 42 -3.50 -14.67 -6.87
CA ALA A 42 -3.43 -15.70 -7.91
C ALA A 42 -3.08 -15.08 -9.27
N VAL A 43 -3.71 -13.96 -9.63
CA VAL A 43 -3.37 -13.22 -10.86
C VAL A 43 -1.96 -12.62 -10.78
N MET A 44 -1.57 -12.08 -9.61
CA MET A 44 -0.22 -11.52 -9.40
C MET A 44 0.89 -12.58 -9.39
N PHE A 45 0.57 -13.85 -9.16
CA PHE A 45 1.55 -14.92 -9.05
C PHE A 45 2.37 -15.10 -10.34
N ILE A 46 1.71 -15.04 -11.50
CA ILE A 46 2.36 -15.18 -12.81
C ILE A 46 3.40 -14.08 -13.05
N PRO A 47 3.06 -12.77 -12.98
CA PRO A 47 4.06 -11.72 -13.15
C PRO A 47 5.13 -11.74 -12.04
N ALA A 48 4.78 -12.14 -10.82
CA ALA A 48 5.77 -12.27 -9.74
C ALA A 48 6.84 -13.33 -10.06
N ILE A 49 6.47 -14.49 -10.61
CA ILE A 49 7.42 -15.51 -11.05
C ILE A 49 8.31 -15.00 -12.17
N LEU A 50 7.73 -14.31 -13.17
CA LEU A 50 8.51 -13.75 -14.28
C LEU A 50 9.55 -12.76 -13.75
N VAL A 51 9.15 -11.85 -12.86
CA VAL A 51 10.07 -10.89 -12.23
C VAL A 51 11.14 -11.63 -11.41
N LEU A 52 10.78 -12.66 -10.65
CA LEU A 52 11.74 -13.45 -9.86
C LEU A 52 12.75 -14.19 -10.74
N TYR A 53 12.33 -14.69 -11.90
CA TYR A 53 13.20 -15.38 -12.83
C TYR A 53 14.18 -14.41 -13.50
N PHE A 54 13.69 -13.26 -13.97
CA PHE A 54 14.50 -12.25 -14.66
C PHE A 54 15.31 -11.35 -13.73
N SER A 55 15.07 -11.36 -12.41
CA SER A 55 15.80 -10.54 -11.46
C SER A 55 17.22 -11.03 -11.14
N GLY A 56 17.62 -12.20 -11.67
CA GLY A 56 18.90 -12.83 -11.34
C GLY A 56 18.90 -13.58 -10.00
N PHE A 57 17.74 -13.66 -9.32
CA PHE A 57 17.63 -14.25 -7.99
C PHE A 57 18.28 -15.62 -7.87
N PHE A 58 18.00 -16.53 -8.81
CA PHE A 58 18.53 -17.90 -8.76
C PHE A 58 20.04 -18.00 -9.08
N THR A 59 20.60 -16.99 -9.72
CA THR A 59 22.04 -16.92 -10.04
C THR A 59 22.83 -16.36 -8.86
N ASP A 60 22.29 -15.36 -8.18
CA ASP A 60 22.93 -14.72 -7.04
C ASP A 60 22.63 -15.42 -5.70
N TYR A 61 21.64 -16.32 -5.67
CA TYR A 61 21.26 -17.06 -4.48
C TYR A 61 22.31 -18.10 -4.08
N HIS A 62 22.98 -17.86 -2.96
CA HIS A 62 23.92 -18.81 -2.35
C HIS A 62 23.33 -19.37 -1.05
N ILE A 63 23.27 -20.70 -0.95
CA ILE A 63 22.88 -21.38 0.29
C ILE A 63 23.92 -21.03 1.36
N GLY A 64 23.52 -20.26 2.37
CA GLY A 64 24.38 -19.82 3.48
C GLY A 64 24.58 -18.31 3.58
N ASP A 65 24.04 -17.50 2.67
CA ASP A 65 24.06 -16.04 2.83
C ASP A 65 23.06 -15.59 3.90
N GLU A 66 23.59 -15.26 5.09
CA GLU A 66 22.80 -14.76 6.22
C GLU A 66 22.02 -13.49 5.90
N LYS A 67 22.55 -12.60 5.04
CA LYS A 67 21.87 -11.34 4.69
C LYS A 67 20.64 -11.63 3.84
N MET A 68 20.79 -12.48 2.84
CA MET A 68 19.68 -12.87 1.98
C MET A 68 18.60 -13.63 2.75
N ASN A 69 18.98 -14.55 3.63
CA ASN A 69 18.03 -15.27 4.50
C ASN A 69 17.27 -14.32 5.43
N ARG A 70 17.95 -13.34 6.03
CA ARG A 70 17.31 -12.32 6.88
C ARG A 70 16.35 -11.45 6.07
N SER A 71 16.72 -11.03 4.85
CA SER A 71 15.82 -10.26 3.98
C SER A 71 14.59 -11.06 3.56
N LEU A 72 14.74 -12.35 3.24
CA LEU A 72 13.61 -13.24 2.94
C LEU A 72 12.68 -13.40 4.15
N PHE A 73 13.24 -13.47 5.36
CA PHE A 73 12.43 -13.50 6.59
C PHE A 73 11.60 -12.22 6.79
N TYR A 74 12.21 -11.04 6.61
CA TYR A 74 11.47 -9.77 6.68
C TYR A 74 10.42 -9.64 5.58
N LEU A 75 10.72 -10.10 4.36
CA LEU A 75 9.74 -10.16 3.27
C LEU A 75 8.58 -11.10 3.60
N MET A 76 8.85 -12.25 4.22
CA MET A 76 7.82 -13.19 4.67
C MET A 76 6.90 -12.51 5.68
N LEU A 77 7.44 -11.87 6.72
CA LEU A 77 6.65 -11.12 7.70
C LEU A 77 5.81 -10.02 7.05
N LEU A 78 6.41 -9.21 6.18
CA LEU A 78 5.70 -8.14 5.48
C LEU A 78 4.60 -8.67 4.55
N SER A 79 4.85 -9.78 3.86
CA SER A 79 3.88 -10.40 2.94
C SER A 79 2.65 -10.93 3.68
N VAL A 80 2.84 -11.54 4.86
CA VAL A 80 1.73 -12.08 5.66
C VAL A 80 0.95 -10.94 6.32
N PHE A 81 1.63 -10.11 7.10
CA PHE A 81 0.97 -9.11 7.95
C PHE A 81 0.65 -7.82 7.19
N GLY A 82 1.64 -7.25 6.52
CA GLY A 82 1.51 -5.96 5.83
C GLY A 82 0.79 -6.04 4.49
N THR A 83 0.71 -7.22 3.88
CA THR A 83 0.13 -7.38 2.54
C THR A 83 -1.14 -8.23 2.57
N ALA A 84 -1.04 -9.54 2.86
CA ALA A 84 -2.17 -10.46 2.74
C ALA A 84 -3.27 -10.18 3.77
N LEU A 85 -2.92 -10.07 5.06
CA LEU A 85 -3.87 -9.77 6.13
C LEU A 85 -4.44 -8.36 5.97
N ALA A 86 -3.58 -7.35 5.82
CA ALA A 86 -4.00 -5.96 5.62
C ALA A 86 -4.94 -5.80 4.42
N LYS A 87 -4.63 -6.41 3.26
CA LYS A 87 -5.49 -6.34 2.06
C LYS A 87 -6.84 -7.01 2.28
N THR A 88 -6.88 -8.15 2.96
CA THR A 88 -8.12 -8.87 3.26
C THR A 88 -9.01 -8.05 4.20
N LEU A 89 -8.43 -7.46 5.24
CA LEU A 89 -9.13 -6.54 6.15
C LEU A 89 -9.63 -5.28 5.42
N TYR A 90 -8.82 -4.72 4.52
CA TYR A 90 -9.21 -3.58 3.70
C TYR A 90 -10.37 -3.90 2.76
N ASN A 91 -10.36 -5.05 2.07
CA ASN A 91 -11.47 -5.50 1.24
C ASN A 91 -12.75 -5.69 2.07
N LYS A 92 -12.61 -6.24 3.29
CA LYS A 92 -13.73 -6.40 4.23
C LYS A 92 -14.29 -5.04 4.66
N LEU A 93 -13.41 -4.08 4.94
CA LEU A 93 -13.80 -2.71 5.30
C LEU A 93 -14.60 -2.04 4.17
N ILE A 94 -14.17 -2.20 2.92
CA ILE A 94 -14.90 -1.67 1.75
C ILE A 94 -16.32 -2.24 1.68
N GLN A 95 -16.48 -3.54 1.90
CA GLN A 95 -17.81 -4.16 1.89
C GLN A 95 -18.69 -3.65 3.03
N LEU A 96 -18.14 -3.50 4.23
CA LEU A 96 -18.91 -3.11 5.43
C LEU A 96 -19.23 -1.62 5.50
N THR A 97 -18.46 -0.75 4.84
CA THR A 97 -18.54 0.71 5.03
C THR A 97 -18.86 1.44 3.73
N THR A 98 -19.12 2.75 3.80
CA THR A 98 -19.31 3.57 2.60
C THR A 98 -17.97 3.79 1.89
N THR A 99 -18.02 3.99 0.57
CA THR A 99 -16.85 4.34 -0.26
C THR A 99 -16.06 5.50 0.35
N ALA A 100 -16.75 6.54 0.83
CA ALA A 100 -16.15 7.71 1.45
C ALA A 100 -15.46 7.42 2.79
N PHE A 101 -16.01 6.49 3.58
CA PHE A 101 -15.35 6.06 4.82
C PHE A 101 -14.14 5.18 4.55
N SER A 102 -14.23 4.25 3.59
CA SER A 102 -13.09 3.42 3.23
C SER A 102 -11.89 4.22 2.70
N SER A 103 -12.15 5.34 2.01
CA SER A 103 -11.09 6.26 1.57
C SER A 103 -10.44 7.05 2.72
N SER A 104 -11.11 7.21 3.87
CA SER A 104 -10.54 7.96 4.99
C SER A 104 -9.38 7.23 5.66
N VAL A 105 -9.30 5.91 5.54
CA VAL A 105 -8.17 5.11 6.04
C VAL A 105 -6.86 5.56 5.41
N THR A 106 -6.88 6.00 4.15
CA THR A 106 -5.69 6.52 3.46
C THR A 106 -5.16 7.78 4.15
N TYR A 107 -6.01 8.57 4.81
CA TYR A 107 -5.59 9.76 5.56
C TYR A 107 -4.84 9.43 6.85
N LEU A 108 -4.97 8.21 7.36
CA LEU A 108 -4.21 7.75 8.52
C LEU A 108 -2.77 7.36 8.14
N ILE A 109 -2.51 7.04 6.87
CA ILE A 109 -1.18 6.58 6.42
C ILE A 109 -0.09 7.63 6.72
N PRO A 110 -0.24 8.93 6.34
CA PRO A 110 0.75 9.95 6.70
C PRO A 110 0.91 10.16 8.21
N VAL A 111 -0.19 10.05 8.98
CA VAL A 111 -0.15 10.17 10.45
C VAL A 111 0.72 9.06 11.04
N VAL A 112 0.46 7.81 10.65
CA VAL A 112 1.20 6.63 11.14
C VAL A 112 2.66 6.68 10.68
N ALA A 113 2.93 7.14 9.46
CA ALA A 113 4.29 7.29 8.94
C ALA A 113 5.10 8.30 9.77
N VAL A 114 4.55 9.48 10.07
CA VAL A 114 5.23 10.48 10.92
C VAL A 114 5.44 9.95 12.34
N MET A 115 4.44 9.28 12.93
CA MET A 115 4.59 8.68 14.26
C MET A 115 5.74 7.67 14.30
N TRP A 116 5.84 6.79 13.30
CA TRP A 116 6.95 5.82 13.21
C TRP A 116 8.30 6.50 13.02
N GLY A 117 8.42 7.51 12.15
CA GLY A 117 9.68 8.23 11.96
C GLY A 117 10.15 8.96 13.23
N VAL A 118 9.22 9.51 14.02
CA VAL A 118 9.56 10.10 15.33
C VAL A 118 10.06 9.04 16.32
N ILE A 119 9.42 7.86 16.36
CA ILE A 119 9.83 6.75 17.23
C ILE A 119 11.21 6.21 16.83
N ASP A 120 11.52 6.17 15.53
CA ASP A 120 12.82 5.74 15.00
C ASP A 120 13.94 6.80 15.18
N GLY A 121 13.59 7.97 15.73
CA GLY A 121 14.53 9.05 15.99
C GLY A 121 14.94 9.83 14.74
N GLU A 122 14.13 9.78 13.67
CA GLU A 122 14.40 10.54 12.46
C GLU A 122 14.40 12.06 12.73
N LYS A 123 15.42 12.74 12.21
CA LYS A 123 15.52 14.20 12.30
C LYS A 123 14.71 14.84 11.18
N PHE A 124 13.53 15.35 11.52
CA PHE A 124 12.72 16.12 10.60
C PHE A 124 13.30 17.52 10.40
N LEU A 125 13.56 17.88 9.14
CA LEU A 125 13.88 19.24 8.74
C LEU A 125 12.65 20.15 8.90
N LEU A 126 12.88 21.44 9.15
CA LEU A 126 11.79 22.42 9.26
C LEU A 126 10.90 22.43 7.99
N SER A 127 11.47 22.23 6.81
CA SER A 127 10.74 22.11 5.55
C SER A 127 9.81 20.91 5.49
N GLN A 128 10.20 19.76 6.06
CA GLN A 128 9.38 18.55 6.13
C GLN A 128 8.23 18.71 7.12
N ILE A 129 8.46 19.43 8.22
CA ILE A 129 7.41 19.78 9.19
C ILE A 129 6.37 20.68 8.50
N LEU A 130 6.80 21.73 7.81
CA LEU A 130 5.90 22.61 7.05
C LEU A 130 5.11 21.84 5.98
N ALA A 131 5.77 20.98 5.21
CA ALA A 131 5.12 20.13 4.22
C ALA A 131 4.08 19.19 4.84
N SER A 132 4.39 18.60 6.00
CA SER A 132 3.47 17.74 6.75
C SER A 132 2.25 18.50 7.23
N VAL A 133 2.41 19.73 7.74
CA VAL A 133 1.28 20.60 8.11
C VAL A 133 0.39 20.89 6.90
N PHE A 134 0.97 21.19 5.73
CA PHE A 134 0.21 21.39 4.49
C PHE A 134 -0.58 20.14 4.08
N ILE A 135 0.01 18.95 4.17
CA ILE A 135 -0.67 17.69 3.87
C ILE A 135 -1.83 17.46 4.84
N PHE A 136 -1.61 17.60 6.15
CA PHE A 136 -2.66 17.42 7.15
C PHE A 136 -3.78 18.45 7.01
N PHE A 137 -3.47 19.68 6.64
CA PHE A 137 -4.46 20.70 6.35
C PHE A 137 -5.33 20.33 5.12
N GLY A 138 -4.70 19.83 4.05
CA GLY A 138 -5.43 19.34 2.87
C GLY A 138 -6.36 18.17 3.20
N ILE A 139 -5.89 17.21 4.01
CA ILE A 139 -6.69 16.10 4.53
C ILE A 139 -7.87 16.59 5.38
N TYR A 140 -7.63 17.55 6.26
CA TYR A 140 -8.68 18.14 7.09
C TYR A 140 -9.78 18.77 6.24
N LEU A 141 -9.40 19.50 5.19
CA LEU A 141 -10.34 20.14 4.28
C LEU A 141 -11.16 19.11 3.48
N SER A 142 -10.52 18.05 2.97
CA SER A 142 -11.19 17.01 2.17
C SER A 142 -12.12 16.10 2.99
N SER A 143 -11.83 15.94 4.29
CA SER A 143 -12.63 15.16 5.23
C SER A 143 -13.88 15.91 5.72
N LYS A 144 -13.89 17.25 5.60
CA LYS A 144 -15.03 18.07 6.02
C LYS A 144 -16.19 17.87 5.04
N LYS A 145 -17.25 17.17 5.48
CA LYS A 145 -18.51 17.13 4.73
C LYS A 145 -18.97 18.57 4.46
N LEU A 146 -19.14 18.91 3.17
CA LEU A 146 -20.08 19.97 2.79
C LEU A 146 -21.43 19.58 3.41
N LYS A 147 -21.88 20.37 4.37
CA LYS A 147 -23.20 20.21 5.00
C LYS A 147 -24.29 20.25 3.95
#